data_AF-A0A013SUE8-F1
#
_entry.id   AF-A0A013SUE8-F1
#
_cell.length_a   1.000
_cell.length_b   1.000
_cell.length_c   1.000
_cell.angle_alpha   90.00
_cell.angle_beta   90.00
_cell.angle_gamma   90.00
#
_symmetry.space_group_name_H-M   'P 1'
#
loop_
_entity.id
_entity.type
_entity.pdbx_description
1 polymer ?
#
loop_
_entity_poly.entity_id
_entity_poly.type
_entity_poly.pdbx_seq_one_letter_code
_entity_poly.pdbx_strand_id
1 'polypeptide(L)'
;MGTRLKADFDESLKGEIEYYRVFKQDNISKFEQVTSGYNMLNMTLAYKNKLSHTEYDLFFKANNLLDQKVYAHETFLPYIPQIGRNFSLGLNLNF
;
A
#
# COMPACT_ATOMS: atom_id res chain seq x y z
N MET A 1 -5.64 11.29 7.36
CA MET A 1 -5.50 10.57 8.65
C MET A 1 -5.54 9.08 8.37
N GLY A 2 -4.81 8.25 9.13
CA GLY A 2 -4.78 6.80 8.90
C GLY A 2 -4.28 6.00 10.11
N THR A 3 -4.49 4.70 10.04
CA THR A 3 -4.13 3.69 11.04
C THR A 3 -3.30 2.60 10.36
N ARG A 4 -2.21 2.19 10.99
CA ARG A 4 -1.38 1.07 10.57
C ARG A 4 -1.32 0.06 11.70
N LEU A 5 -1.68 -1.19 11.40
CA LEU A 5 -1.65 -2.31 12.32
C LEU A 5 -0.61 -3.30 11.83
N LYS A 6 0.27 -3.72 12.75
CA LYS A 6 1.26 -4.78 12.51
C LYS A 6 0.98 -5.90 13.48
N ALA A 7 1.00 -7.13 12.98
CA ALA A 7 0.79 -8.34 13.74
C ALA A 7 1.94 -9.30 13.43
N ASP A 8 2.75 -9.57 14.44
CA ASP A 8 3.73 -10.66 14.40
C ASP A 8 3.02 -11.90 14.95
N PHE A 9 2.64 -12.81 14.06
CA PHE A 9 1.92 -14.04 14.44
C PHE A 9 2.88 -15.07 15.03
N ASP A 10 4.10 -15.12 14.50
CA ASP A 10 5.19 -15.97 14.94
C ASP A 10 6.53 -15.34 14.52
N GLU A 11 7.67 -15.95 14.88
CA GLU A 11 9.00 -15.52 14.43
C GLU A 11 9.13 -15.50 12.90
N SER A 12 8.39 -16.40 12.24
CA SER A 12 8.39 -16.60 10.80
C SER A 12 7.32 -15.78 10.06
N LEU A 13 6.16 -15.51 10.66
CA LEU A 13 5.00 -14.93 9.98
C LEU A 13 4.63 -13.55 10.51
N LYS A 14 4.64 -12.57 9.62
CA LYS A 14 4.30 -11.16 9.91
C LYS A 14 3.21 -10.67 8.97
N GLY A 15 2.21 -10.01 9.53
CA GLY A 15 1.15 -9.32 8.81
C GLY A 15 1.16 -7.83 9.10
N GLU A 16 0.86 -7.03 8.09
CA GLU A 16 0.66 -5.59 8.22
C GLU A 16 -0.59 -5.19 7.43
N ILE A 17 -1.45 -4.39 8.05
CA ILE A 17 -2.61 -3.78 7.42
C ILE A 17 -2.52 -2.29 7.66
N GLU A 18 -2.64 -1.53 6.59
CA GLU A 18 -2.64 -0.08 6.63
C GLU A 18 -3.93 0.45 6.01
N TYR A 19 -4.61 1.31 6.74
CA TYR A 19 -5.77 2.03 6.27
C TYR A 19 -5.55 3.52 6.43
N TYR A 20 -5.66 4.30 5.37
CA TYR A 20 -5.61 5.75 5.49
C TYR A 20 -6.63 6.43 4.58
N ARG A 21 -7.13 7.56 5.04
CA ARG A 21 -8.01 8.44 4.28
C ARG A 21 -7.28 9.73 3.93
N VAL A 22 -7.24 10.01 2.64
CA VAL A 22 -6.86 11.31 2.11
C VAL A 22 -8.12 12.14 2.02
N PHE A 23 -8.15 13.26 2.73
CA PHE A 23 -9.29 14.17 2.69
C PHE A 23 -9.19 15.05 1.45
N LYS A 24 -10.36 15.52 0.97
CA LYS A 24 -10.42 16.56 -0.05
C LYS A 24 -9.73 17.82 0.49
N GLN A 25 -8.96 18.49 -0.37
CA GLN A 25 -8.35 19.76 -0.03
C GLN A 25 -9.26 20.88 -0.57
N ASP A 26 -9.99 21.54 0.34
CA ASP A 26 -10.95 22.60 -0.01
C ASP A 26 -10.28 24.00 -0.17
N ASN A 27 -8.95 24.08 -0.10
CA ASN A 27 -8.18 25.33 -0.23
C ASN A 27 -7.45 25.35 -1.58
N ILE A 28 -8.17 25.71 -2.64
CA ILE A 28 -7.68 25.77 -4.02
C ILE A 28 -7.99 27.15 -4.61
N SER A 29 -7.00 27.72 -5.33
CA SER A 29 -7.18 28.94 -6.12
C SER A 29 -8.16 28.66 -7.29
N LYS A 30 -8.71 29.70 -7.92
CA LYS A 30 -9.86 29.67 -8.88
C LYS A 30 -9.75 28.71 -10.09
N PHE A 31 -8.68 27.94 -10.25
CA PHE A 31 -8.37 27.15 -11.45
C PHE A 31 -7.99 25.67 -11.20
N GLU A 32 -8.13 25.13 -9.99
CA GLU A 32 -7.82 23.70 -9.72
C GLU A 32 -9.10 22.85 -9.53
N GLN A 33 -9.11 21.64 -10.08
CA GLN A 33 -10.21 20.67 -9.90
C GLN A 33 -10.14 20.02 -8.51
N VAL A 34 -11.29 19.96 -7.82
CA VAL A 34 -11.45 19.32 -6.51
C VAL A 34 -11.14 17.83 -6.61
N THR A 35 -10.06 17.38 -5.96
CA THR A 35 -9.83 15.95 -5.75
C THR A 35 -10.81 15.42 -4.72
N SER A 36 -11.66 14.49 -5.11
CA SER A 36 -12.46 13.73 -4.13
C SER A 36 -11.52 12.96 -3.22
N GLY A 37 -11.65 13.18 -1.91
CA GLY A 37 -10.89 12.40 -0.92
C GLY A 37 -11.17 10.90 -1.07
N TYR A 38 -10.14 10.08 -0.93
CA TYR A 38 -10.22 8.63 -1.12
C TYR A 38 -9.76 7.87 0.13
N ASN A 39 -10.21 6.62 0.24
CA ASN A 39 -9.81 5.69 1.30
C ASN A 39 -8.87 4.65 0.71
N MET A 40 -7.69 4.51 1.28
CA MET A 40 -6.72 3.51 0.89
C MET A 40 -6.69 2.40 1.93
N LEU A 41 -6.69 1.15 1.47
CA LEU A 41 -6.47 -0.03 2.29
C LEU A 41 -5.39 -0.88 1.64
N ASN A 42 -4.29 -1.07 2.36
CA ASN A 42 -3.15 -1.87 1.98
C ASN A 42 -2.98 -3.01 2.97
N MET A 43 -2.50 -4.15 2.48
CA MET A 43 -2.18 -5.33 3.26
C MET A 43 -0.84 -5.88 2.80
N THR A 44 -0.01 -6.29 3.74
CA THR A 44 1.24 -7.00 3.50
C THR A 44 1.29 -8.24 4.39
N LEU A 45 1.73 -9.35 3.83
CA LEU A 45 2.04 -10.58 4.54
C LEU A 45 3.47 -10.96 4.19
N ALA A 46 4.27 -11.30 5.19
CA ALA A 46 5.64 -11.75 5.02
C ALA A 46 5.86 -13.03 5.81
N TYR A 47 6.49 -14.00 5.16
CA TYR A 47 6.86 -15.28 5.74
C TYR A 47 8.35 -15.53 5.53
N LYS A 48 9.09 -15.57 6.62
CA LYS A 48 10.51 -15.84 6.68
C LYS A 48 10.75 -17.24 7.22
N ASN A 49 11.57 -18.03 6.54
CA ASN A 49 11.99 -19.32 7.05
C ASN A 49 13.40 -19.65 6.54
N LYS A 50 13.99 -20.72 7.08
CA LYS A 50 15.32 -21.20 6.74
C LYS A 50 15.26 -22.67 6.35
N LEU A 51 15.73 -22.97 5.14
CA LEU A 51 15.88 -24.34 4.65
C LEU A 51 17.37 -24.70 4.66
N SER A 52 17.80 -25.45 5.67
CA SER A 52 19.19 -25.88 5.88
C SER A 52 20.15 -24.66 5.95
N HIS A 53 20.85 -24.34 4.88
CA HIS A 53 21.80 -23.22 4.81
C HIS A 53 21.24 -21.98 4.09
N THR A 54 20.04 -22.08 3.50
CA THR A 54 19.44 -21.01 2.71
C THR A 54 18.29 -20.37 3.49
N GLU A 55 18.33 -19.05 3.67
CA GLU A 55 17.19 -18.30 4.20
C GLU A 55 16.31 -17.83 3.05
N TYR A 56 14.99 -17.90 3.24
CA TYR A 56 14.04 -17.39 2.26
C TYR A 56 12.96 -16.53 2.90
N ASP A 57 12.64 -15.42 2.23
CA ASP A 57 11.59 -14.49 2.62
C ASP A 57 10.56 -14.42 1.49
N LEU A 58 9.38 -14.96 1.73
CA LEU A 58 8.22 -14.80 0.87
C LEU A 58 7.41 -13.59 1.34
N PHE A 59 7.04 -12.69 0.45
CA PHE A 59 6.15 -11.60 0.78
C PHE A 59 5.04 -11.44 -0.25
N PHE A 60 3.86 -11.13 0.25
CA PHE A 60 2.69 -10.79 -0.52
C PHE A 60 2.21 -9.40 -0.12
N LYS A 61 1.97 -8.53 -1.10
CA LYS A 61 1.47 -7.17 -0.90
C LYS A 61 0.21 -6.99 -1.74
N ALA A 62 -0.84 -6.51 -1.12
CA ALA A 62 -2.07 -6.10 -1.76
C ALA A 62 -2.30 -4.62 -1.45
N ASN A 63 -2.18 -3.77 -2.46
CA ASN A 63 -2.36 -2.34 -2.34
C ASN A 63 -3.70 -1.92 -2.95
N ASN A 64 -4.33 -0.91 -2.37
CA ASN A 64 -5.60 -0.37 -2.83
C ASN A 64 -6.70 -1.44 -2.97
N LEU A 65 -6.90 -2.21 -1.90
CA LEU A 65 -7.93 -3.25 -1.83
C LEU A 65 -9.35 -2.71 -2.05
N LEU A 66 -9.58 -1.43 -1.73
CA LEU A 66 -10.85 -0.73 -1.94
C LEU A 66 -11.05 -0.22 -3.39
N ASP A 67 -10.08 -0.46 -4.27
CA ASP A 67 -10.09 -0.08 -5.70
C ASP A 67 -10.50 1.39 -5.93
N GLN A 68 -9.93 2.27 -5.11
CA GLN A 68 -10.19 3.69 -5.24
C GLN A 68 -9.29 4.29 -6.31
N LYS A 69 -9.85 5.16 -7.15
CA LYS A 69 -9.08 5.92 -8.13
C LYS A 69 -8.30 7.01 -7.41
N VAL A 70 -7.00 6.82 -7.28
CA VAL A 70 -6.10 7.80 -6.69
C VAL A 70 -5.62 8.77 -7.76
N TYR A 71 -5.86 10.05 -7.55
CA TYR A 71 -5.31 11.13 -8.36
C TYR A 71 -4.29 11.89 -7.51
N ALA A 72 -3.04 11.92 -7.95
CA ALA A 72 -1.98 12.64 -7.26
C ALA A 72 -1.91 14.08 -7.80
N HIS A 73 -2.36 15.04 -7.00
CA HIS A 73 -2.39 16.45 -7.38
C HIS A 73 -1.02 17.15 -7.24
N GLU A 74 -0.03 16.51 -6.61
CA GLU A 74 1.32 17.08 -6.42
C GLU A 74 2.28 16.84 -7.60
N THR A 75 1.83 16.18 -8.66
CA THR A 75 2.65 15.94 -9.86
C THR A 75 2.25 16.92 -10.95
N PHE A 76 3.22 17.36 -11.77
CA PHE A 76 3.03 18.22 -12.96
C PHE A 76 1.99 17.70 -13.97
N LEU A 77 1.50 16.46 -13.81
CA LEU A 77 0.49 15.77 -14.62
C LEU A 77 -0.69 15.32 -13.74
N PRO A 78 -1.58 16.23 -13.30
CA PRO A 78 -2.66 15.93 -12.34
C PRO A 78 -3.75 14.99 -12.89
N TYR A 79 -3.70 14.63 -14.17
CA TYR A 79 -4.71 13.81 -14.86
C TYR A 79 -4.37 12.31 -14.92
N ILE A 80 -3.18 11.90 -14.48
CA ILE A 80 -2.76 10.50 -14.56
C ILE A 80 -3.25 9.76 -13.30
N PRO A 81 -4.17 8.79 -13.42
CA PRO A 81 -4.56 7.97 -12.29
C PRO A 81 -3.36 7.17 -11.81
N GLN A 82 -3.09 7.19 -10.51
CA GLN A 82 -2.12 6.27 -9.93
C GLN A 82 -2.64 4.83 -10.03
N ILE A 83 -1.71 3.88 -9.86
CA ILE A 83 -2.01 2.45 -9.89
C ILE A 83 -3.18 2.17 -8.94
N GLY A 84 -4.25 1.59 -9.48
CA GLY A 84 -5.46 1.19 -8.76
C GLY A 84 -5.18 0.00 -7.84
N ARG A 85 -6.07 -1.00 -7.82
CA ARG A 85 -5.81 -2.24 -7.10
C ARG A 85 -4.59 -2.97 -7.67
N ASN A 86 -3.62 -3.29 -6.81
CA ASN A 86 -2.42 -4.02 -7.21
C ASN A 86 -2.09 -5.15 -6.22
N PHE A 87 -1.64 -6.28 -6.75
CA PHE A 87 -1.16 -7.42 -5.98
C PHE A 87 0.27 -7.75 -6.42
N SER A 88 1.14 -7.99 -5.46
CA SER A 88 2.55 -8.31 -5.71
C SER A 88 2.97 -9.46 -4.82
N LEU A 89 3.56 -10.48 -5.43
CA LEU A 89 4.17 -11.61 -4.75
C LEU A 89 5.66 -11.59 -5.06
N GLY A 90 6.50 -11.75 -4.03
CA GLY A 90 7.94 -11.80 -4.20
C GLY A 90 8.57 -12.82 -3.27
N LEU A 91 9.69 -13.37 -3.72
CA LEU A 91 10.51 -14.33 -2.99
C LEU A 91 11.95 -13.81 -3.01
N ASN A 92 12.52 -13.62 -1.82
CA ASN A 92 13.95 -13.37 -1.67
C ASN A 92 14.61 -14.65 -1.17
N LEU A 93 15.72 -15.03 -1.80
CA LEU A 93 16.57 -16.14 -1.40
C LEU A 93 17.92 -15.58 -0.99
N ASN A 94 18.36 -15.90 0.21
CA ASN A 94 19.68 -15.55 0.72
C ASN A 94 20.49 -16.85 0.90
N PHE A 95 21.64 -16.91 0.24
CA PHE A 95 22.54 -18.08 0.17
C PHE A 95 23.91 -17.76 0.76
#